data_AF-A0A7S2N7I4-F1
#
_entry.id   AF-A0A7S2N7I4-F1
#
_cell.length_a   1.000
_cell.length_b   1.000
_cell.length_c   1.000
_cell.angle_alpha   90.00
_cell.angle_beta   90.00
_cell.angle_gamma   90.00
#
_symmetry.space_group_name_H-M   'P 1'
#
loop_
_entity.id
_entity.type
_entity.pdbx_description
1 polymer ?
#
loop_
_entity_poly.entity_id
_entity_poly.type
_entity_poly.pdbx_seq_one_letter_code
_entity_poly.pdbx_strand_id
1 'polypeptide(L)'
;LKPLWTRALRWQRRRARAPFRPFASVGCACEGAMALYSASTMLEMAKCDPSSSFWGMLGVSSAIVFANLGAAYGTAKSGVGISSMGVMRPDMVMRSIIPVVMAGVLGIYGLITAVIINGKIHAPTYSAYAGYAHFSSGLTVGMSSLAAGLAIG
;
A
#
# COMPACT_ATOMS: atom_id res chain seq x y z
N LEU A 1 30.82 -1.88 -8.50
CA LEU A 1 29.66 -1.63 -7.59
C LEU A 1 29.33 -0.15 -7.33
N LYS A 2 30.32 0.76 -7.30
CA LYS A 2 30.14 2.21 -7.07
C LYS A 2 29.13 2.96 -7.98
N PRO A 3 28.97 2.68 -9.29
CA PRO A 3 28.08 3.49 -10.14
C PRO A 3 26.58 3.18 -9.98
N LEU A 4 26.23 1.93 -9.68
CA LEU A 4 24.85 1.50 -9.40
C LEU A 4 24.41 1.93 -8.00
N TRP A 5 25.30 1.82 -7.01
CA TRP A 5 25.04 2.36 -5.67
C TRP A 5 25.00 3.89 -5.67
N THR A 6 25.78 4.62 -6.47
CA THR A 6 25.60 6.09 -6.59
C THR A 6 24.40 6.49 -7.42
N ARG A 7 23.87 5.64 -8.31
CA ARG A 7 22.59 5.90 -9.00
C ARG A 7 21.41 5.55 -8.11
N ALA A 8 21.46 4.46 -7.35
CA ALA A 8 20.50 4.08 -6.32
C ALA A 8 20.52 5.05 -5.14
N LEU A 9 21.70 5.44 -4.62
CA LEU A 9 21.87 6.53 -3.65
C LEU A 9 21.53 7.89 -4.24
N ARG A 10 21.69 8.15 -5.55
CA ARG A 10 21.13 9.38 -6.15
C ARG A 10 19.62 9.31 -6.26
N TRP A 11 19.02 8.14 -6.47
CA TRP A 11 17.58 7.92 -6.40
C TRP A 11 17.06 8.02 -4.96
N GLN A 12 17.79 7.51 -3.98
CA GLN A 12 17.48 7.54 -2.54
C GLN A 12 17.76 8.91 -1.93
N ARG A 13 18.79 9.63 -2.39
CA ARG A 13 19.13 11.02 -2.03
C ARG A 13 18.26 12.02 -2.81
N ARG A 14 17.68 11.64 -3.97
CA ARG A 14 16.56 12.37 -4.59
C ARG A 14 15.23 12.09 -3.87
N ARG A 15 15.00 10.88 -3.34
CA ARG A 15 13.86 10.60 -2.43
C ARG A 15 13.99 11.29 -1.07
N ALA A 16 15.20 11.46 -0.54
CA ALA A 16 15.46 12.12 0.74
C ALA A 16 15.65 13.64 0.65
N ARG A 17 15.79 14.20 -0.57
CA ARG A 17 15.92 15.65 -0.83
C ARG A 17 14.75 16.21 -1.64
N ALA A 18 13.87 15.37 -2.17
CA ALA A 18 12.47 15.74 -2.09
C ALA A 18 12.18 15.89 -0.58
N PRO A 19 11.39 16.88 -0.14
CA PRO A 19 10.75 16.74 1.17
C PRO A 19 10.09 15.35 1.23
N PHE A 20 9.64 14.90 2.40
CA PHE A 20 8.50 14.00 2.47
C PHE A 20 7.37 14.63 1.62
N ARG A 21 7.43 14.49 0.30
CA ARG A 21 6.31 14.63 -0.59
C ARG A 21 5.55 13.38 -0.20
N PRO A 22 4.43 13.53 0.53
CA PRO A 22 3.60 12.38 0.76
C PRO A 22 3.26 11.80 -0.61
N PHE A 23 2.78 10.58 -0.60
CA PHE A 23 2.19 9.80 -1.66
C PHE A 23 1.13 10.58 -2.49
N ALA A 24 1.50 11.71 -3.10
CA ALA A 24 0.64 12.78 -3.62
C ALA A 24 0.77 12.91 -5.14
N SER A 25 1.80 12.33 -5.77
CA SER A 25 1.87 12.26 -7.23
C SER A 25 1.13 11.07 -7.83
N VAL A 26 0.65 10.11 -7.03
CA VAL A 26 -0.45 9.20 -7.44
C VAL A 26 -1.83 9.80 -7.06
N GLY A 27 -1.84 10.87 -6.24
CA GLY A 27 -3.03 11.60 -5.81
C GLY A 27 -3.65 12.54 -6.85
N CYS A 28 -2.98 12.81 -7.98
CA CYS A 28 -3.48 13.76 -8.98
C CYS A 28 -4.80 13.32 -9.66
N ALA A 29 -5.15 12.02 -9.63
CA ALA A 29 -6.44 11.53 -10.13
C ALA A 29 -7.54 11.40 -9.06
N CYS A 30 -7.19 11.45 -7.77
CA CYS A 30 -8.12 11.17 -6.67
C CYS A 30 -8.49 12.42 -5.85
N GLU A 31 -7.70 13.50 -5.94
CA GLU A 31 -7.96 14.77 -5.24
C GLU A 31 -9.26 15.43 -5.72
N GLY A 32 -9.63 15.25 -7.00
CA GLY A 32 -10.88 15.76 -7.58
C GLY A 32 -12.14 14.99 -7.13
N ALA A 33 -12.02 13.69 -6.85
CA ALA A 33 -13.13 12.89 -6.34
C ALA A 33 -13.40 13.17 -4.84
N MET A 34 -12.38 13.64 -4.09
CA MET A 34 -12.54 13.88 -2.67
C MET A 34 -13.45 15.06 -2.31
N ALA A 35 -13.42 16.10 -3.12
CA ALA A 35 -14.21 17.31 -2.89
C ALA A 35 -15.71 17.11 -3.20
N LEU A 36 -16.06 16.19 -4.09
CA LEU A 36 -17.45 15.89 -4.48
C LEU A 36 -18.14 14.93 -3.51
N TYR A 37 -17.40 14.07 -2.80
CA TYR A 37 -18.00 13.18 -1.79
C TYR A 37 -18.41 13.92 -0.52
N SER A 38 -17.74 15.02 -0.14
CA SER A 38 -18.05 15.75 1.09
C SER A 38 -19.37 16.54 0.98
N ALA A 39 -19.75 16.93 -0.23
CA ALA A 39 -21.01 17.63 -0.51
C ALA A 39 -22.23 16.70 -0.48
N SER A 40 -22.05 15.39 -0.69
CA SER A 40 -23.14 14.42 -0.75
C SER A 40 -23.45 13.73 0.59
N THR A 41 -22.51 13.70 1.54
CA THR A 41 -22.67 13.01 2.84
C THR A 41 -23.41 13.78 3.92
N MET A 42 -23.63 15.08 3.74
CA MET A 42 -24.41 15.90 4.69
C MET A 42 -25.92 15.57 4.69
N LEU A 43 -26.42 14.81 3.69
CA LEU A 43 -27.83 14.48 3.54
C LEU A 43 -28.26 13.13 4.14
N GLU A 44 -27.33 12.29 4.60
CA GLU A 44 -27.65 10.92 5.06
C GLU A 44 -27.17 10.66 6.50
N MET A 45 -27.58 11.54 7.40
CA MET A 45 -27.70 11.20 8.83
C MET A 45 -28.93 10.30 9.01
N ALA A 46 -28.83 9.04 8.58
CA ALA A 46 -29.88 8.04 8.81
C ALA A 46 -29.27 6.74 9.37
N LYS A 47 -29.61 6.49 10.65
CA LYS A 47 -29.53 5.23 11.41
C LYS A 47 -28.16 4.58 11.69
N CYS A 48 -27.94 4.32 12.98
CA CYS A 48 -26.97 3.37 13.49
C CYS A 48 -27.42 1.94 13.14
N ASP A 49 -27.11 1.48 11.94
CA ASP A 49 -27.16 0.05 11.62
C ASP A 49 -25.87 -0.63 12.13
N PRO A 50 -25.97 -1.76 12.86
CA PRO A 50 -24.82 -2.49 13.41
C PRO A 50 -23.87 -3.02 12.31
N SER A 51 -24.31 -3.06 11.06
CA SER A 51 -23.52 -3.49 9.90
C SER A 51 -22.45 -2.49 9.46
N SER A 52 -22.53 -1.21 9.86
CA SER A 52 -21.59 -0.16 9.44
C SER A 52 -20.14 -0.42 9.86
N SER A 53 -19.92 -0.93 11.08
CA SER A 53 -18.58 -1.28 11.59
C SER A 53 -17.99 -2.54 10.95
N PHE A 54 -18.83 -3.47 10.48
CA PHE A 54 -18.40 -4.69 9.81
C PHE A 54 -17.67 -4.37 8.50
N TRP A 55 -18.23 -3.48 7.67
CA TRP A 55 -17.62 -3.05 6.41
C TRP A 55 -16.30 -2.30 6.61
N GLY A 56 -16.19 -1.50 7.67
CA GLY A 56 -14.95 -0.83 8.05
C GLY A 56 -13.82 -1.81 8.40
N MET A 57 -14.11 -2.83 9.23
CA MET A 57 -13.13 -3.87 9.57
C MET A 57 -12.82 -4.81 8.39
N LEU A 58 -13.80 -5.09 7.54
CA LEU A 58 -13.58 -5.82 6.28
C LEU A 58 -12.60 -5.09 5.36
N GLY A 59 -12.69 -3.76 5.27
CA GLY A 59 -11.75 -2.93 4.52
C GLY A 59 -10.32 -3.04 5.04
N VAL A 60 -10.16 -3.02 6.36
CA VAL A 60 -8.85 -3.16 7.02
C VAL A 60 -8.25 -4.54 6.76
N SER A 61 -9.04 -5.60 6.91
CA SER A 61 -8.57 -6.98 6.71
C SER A 61 -8.17 -7.26 5.26
N SER A 62 -8.99 -6.84 4.29
CA SER A 62 -8.72 -7.03 2.86
C SER A 62 -7.49 -6.24 2.39
N ALA A 63 -7.27 -5.02 2.91
CA ALA A 63 -6.08 -4.24 2.60
C ALA A 63 -4.78 -4.96 2.98
N ILE A 64 -4.73 -5.54 4.19
CA ILE A 64 -3.53 -6.23 4.70
C ILE A 64 -3.29 -7.54 3.97
N VAL A 65 -4.33 -8.36 3.80
CA VAL A 65 -4.20 -9.69 3.18
C VAL A 65 -3.69 -9.57 1.74
N PHE A 66 -4.29 -8.69 0.93
CA PHE A 66 -3.86 -8.53 -0.47
C PHE A 66 -2.48 -7.89 -0.60
N ALA A 67 -2.12 -6.94 0.26
CA ALA A 67 -0.79 -6.35 0.28
C ALA A 67 0.30 -7.36 0.66
N ASN A 68 0.03 -8.19 1.68
CA ASN A 68 0.97 -9.22 2.13
C ASN A 68 1.13 -10.34 1.10
N LEU A 69 0.05 -10.72 0.40
CA LEU A 69 0.12 -11.68 -0.70
C LEU A 69 1.00 -11.15 -1.85
N GLY A 70 0.85 -9.87 -2.22
CA GLY A 70 1.70 -9.24 -3.25
C GLY A 70 3.17 -9.22 -2.86
N ALA A 71 3.49 -8.81 -1.63
CA ALA A 71 4.86 -8.79 -1.11
C ALA A 71 5.47 -10.19 -1.00
N ALA A 72 4.70 -11.18 -0.54
CA ALA A 72 5.12 -12.56 -0.44
C ALA A 72 5.41 -13.15 -1.83
N TYR A 73 4.54 -12.95 -2.81
CA TYR A 73 4.75 -13.46 -4.16
C TYR A 73 5.95 -12.82 -4.86
N GLY A 74 6.10 -11.49 -4.75
CA GLY A 74 7.26 -10.76 -5.28
C GLY A 74 8.58 -11.26 -4.69
N THR A 75 8.57 -11.57 -3.38
CA THR A 75 9.72 -12.14 -2.68
C THR A 75 9.99 -13.58 -3.06
N ALA A 76 8.95 -14.42 -3.23
CA ALA A 76 9.11 -15.81 -3.61
C ALA A 76 9.75 -15.96 -5.00
N LYS A 77 9.26 -15.21 -5.99
CA LYS A 77 9.81 -15.21 -7.36
C LYS A 77 11.26 -14.68 -7.40
N SER A 78 11.51 -13.55 -6.73
CA SER A 78 12.86 -12.99 -6.61
C SER A 78 13.82 -13.93 -5.86
N GLY A 79 13.33 -14.64 -4.84
CA GLY A 79 14.09 -15.57 -4.02
C GLY A 79 14.65 -16.74 -4.81
N VAL A 80 13.85 -17.35 -5.70
CA VAL A 80 14.31 -18.44 -6.58
C VAL A 80 15.46 -17.98 -7.49
N GLY A 81 15.38 -16.76 -8.02
CA GLY A 81 16.46 -16.16 -8.81
C GLY A 81 17.74 -15.93 -8.00
N ILE A 82 17.62 -15.49 -6.74
CA ILE A 82 18.77 -15.28 -5.85
C ILE A 82 19.44 -16.62 -5.50
N SER A 83 18.66 -17.67 -5.19
CA SER A 83 19.19 -19.00 -4.87
C SER A 83 20.01 -19.60 -6.02
N SER A 84 19.54 -19.45 -7.27
CA SER A 84 20.29 -19.93 -8.44
C SER A 84 21.55 -19.10 -8.73
N MET A 85 21.52 -17.80 -8.46
CA MET A 85 22.69 -16.92 -8.68
C MET A 85 23.74 -17.06 -7.57
N GLY A 86 23.32 -17.41 -6.35
CA GLY A 86 24.20 -17.58 -5.19
C GLY A 86 25.20 -18.73 -5.32
N VAL A 87 24.84 -19.79 -6.05
CA VAL A 87 25.72 -20.96 -6.26
C VAL A 87 26.76 -20.76 -7.37
N MET A 88 26.47 -19.96 -8.40
CA MET A 88 27.38 -19.78 -9.55
C MET A 88 28.36 -18.60 -9.38
N ARG A 89 27.90 -17.48 -8.81
CA ARG A 89 28.71 -16.25 -8.66
C ARG A 89 28.24 -15.42 -7.45
N PRO A 90 28.78 -15.64 -6.23
CA PRO A 90 28.33 -14.95 -5.02
C PRO A 90 28.61 -13.44 -5.02
N ASP A 91 29.60 -12.96 -5.79
CA ASP A 91 29.92 -11.52 -5.94
C ASP A 91 28.74 -10.65 -6.43
N MET A 92 27.77 -11.24 -7.13
CA MET A 92 26.63 -10.52 -7.69
C MET A 92 25.38 -10.54 -6.78
N VAL A 93 25.38 -11.35 -5.72
CA VAL A 93 24.22 -11.54 -4.81
C VAL A 93 23.82 -10.26 -4.09
N MET A 94 24.80 -9.43 -3.72
CA MET A 94 24.54 -8.16 -3.01
C MET A 94 23.75 -7.15 -3.85
N ARG A 95 23.65 -7.33 -5.17
CA ARG A 95 22.85 -6.46 -6.06
C ARG A 95 21.46 -7.02 -6.34
N SER A 96 21.26 -8.33 -6.27
CA SER A 96 19.97 -8.98 -6.53
C SER A 96 19.02 -8.94 -5.34
N ILE A 97 19.43 -8.42 -4.17
CA ILE A 97 18.54 -8.21 -3.02
C ILE A 97 17.67 -6.94 -3.13
N ILE A 98 18.03 -5.99 -4.00
CA ILE A 98 17.29 -4.75 -4.25
C ILE A 98 15.81 -4.99 -4.64
N PRO A 99 15.46 -5.93 -5.53
CA PRO A 99 14.05 -6.25 -5.84
C PRO A 99 13.27 -6.80 -4.64
N VAL A 100 13.90 -7.59 -3.77
CA VAL A 100 13.25 -8.11 -2.55
C VAL A 100 12.85 -6.98 -1.62
N VAL A 101 13.74 -6.00 -1.42
CA VAL A 101 13.43 -4.81 -0.61
C VAL A 101 12.31 -3.97 -1.23
N MET A 102 12.29 -3.83 -2.56
CA MET A 102 11.21 -3.10 -3.26
C MET A 102 9.85 -3.81 -3.17
N ALA A 103 9.82 -5.14 -3.18
CA ALA A 103 8.61 -5.91 -2.90
C ALA A 103 8.13 -5.75 -1.44
N GLY A 104 9.07 -5.66 -0.49
CA GLY A 104 8.76 -5.52 0.94
C GLY A 104 8.05 -4.21 1.33
N VAL A 105 8.33 -3.09 0.65
CA VAL A 105 7.67 -1.81 0.96
C VAL A 105 6.17 -1.85 0.65
N LEU A 106 5.72 -2.69 -0.30
CA LEU A 106 4.31 -2.85 -0.65
C LEU A 106 3.46 -3.35 0.53
N GLY A 107 4.01 -4.25 1.37
CA GLY A 107 3.33 -4.74 2.57
C GLY A 107 3.17 -3.66 3.64
N ILE A 108 4.16 -2.78 3.78
CA ILE A 108 4.09 -1.66 4.74
C ILE A 108 3.01 -0.66 4.35
N TYR A 109 2.78 -0.44 3.04
CA TYR A 109 1.69 0.43 2.59
C TYR A 109 0.30 -0.09 3.01
N GLY A 110 0.06 -1.41 2.95
CA GLY A 110 -1.19 -2.02 3.43
C GLY A 110 -1.36 -1.96 4.95
N LEU A 111 -0.27 -2.02 5.71
CA LEU A 111 -0.31 -1.85 7.16
C LEU A 111 -0.60 -0.40 7.57
N ILE A 112 0.01 0.59 6.91
CA ILE A 112 -0.21 2.01 7.21
C ILE A 112 -1.68 2.38 6.95
N THR A 113 -2.27 1.92 5.84
CA THR A 113 -3.68 2.22 5.55
C THR A 113 -4.63 1.60 6.56
N ALA A 114 -4.35 0.38 7.03
CA ALA A 114 -5.10 -0.27 8.10
C ALA A 114 -5.11 0.54 9.40
N VAL A 115 -3.95 1.05 9.83
CA VAL A 115 -3.83 1.86 11.07
C VAL A 115 -4.56 3.20 10.94
N ILE A 116 -4.49 3.84 9.77
CA ILE A 116 -5.21 5.10 9.52
C ILE A 116 -6.73 4.89 9.56
N ILE A 117 -7.24 3.79 9.00
CA ILE A 117 -8.67 3.48 9.04
C ILE A 117 -9.09 3.18 10.48
N ASN A 118 -8.31 2.41 11.23
CA ASN A 118 -8.60 2.10 12.63
C ASN A 118 -8.69 3.37 13.50
N GLY A 119 -7.78 4.33 13.29
CA GLY A 119 -7.80 5.62 13.99
C GLY A 119 -8.94 6.56 13.59
N LYS A 120 -9.68 6.28 12.52
CA LYS A 120 -10.83 7.08 12.04
C LYS A 120 -12.19 6.51 12.44
N ILE A 121 -12.23 5.30 13.02
CA ILE A 121 -13.48 4.70 13.51
C ILE A 121 -13.82 5.35 14.86
N HIS A 122 -14.56 6.46 14.83
CA HIS A 122 -15.10 7.09 16.03
C HIS A 122 -16.48 6.48 16.36
N ALA A 123 -16.57 5.87 17.55
CA ALA A 123 -17.70 5.06 18.01
C ALA A 123 -19.09 5.74 18.13
N PRO A 124 -19.25 7.08 18.25
CA PRO A 124 -20.60 7.67 18.39
C PRO A 124 -21.24 8.19 17.10
N THR A 125 -20.51 8.31 15.97
CA THR A 125 -21.02 8.95 14.73
C THR A 125 -20.51 8.25 13.47
N TYR A 126 -20.78 6.95 13.33
CA TYR A 126 -20.36 6.18 12.16
C TYR A 126 -21.54 5.95 11.20
N SER A 127 -21.57 6.70 10.09
CA SER A 127 -22.57 6.52 9.02
C SER A 127 -22.23 5.30 8.15
N ALA A 128 -23.26 4.63 7.61
CA ALA A 128 -23.09 3.53 6.65
C ALA A 128 -22.23 3.93 5.45
N TYR A 129 -22.32 5.19 5.00
CA TYR A 129 -21.49 5.72 3.92
C TYR A 129 -19.99 5.70 4.25
N ALA A 130 -19.63 6.06 5.49
CA ALA A 130 -18.24 6.03 5.94
C ALA A 130 -17.71 4.59 5.94
N GLY A 131 -18.52 3.62 6.40
CA GLY A 131 -18.16 2.19 6.36
C GLY A 131 -17.81 1.68 4.97
N TYR A 132 -18.63 2.02 3.96
CA TYR A 132 -18.34 1.66 2.56
C TYR A 132 -17.15 2.41 1.96
N ALA A 133 -16.93 3.68 2.35
CA ALA A 133 -15.76 4.45 1.93
C ALA A 133 -14.46 3.86 2.48
N HIS A 134 -14.46 3.39 3.73
CA HIS A 134 -13.31 2.70 4.31
C HIS A 134 -13.08 1.33 3.66
N PHE A 135 -14.14 0.59 3.35
CA PHE A 135 -14.06 -0.65 2.59
C PHE A 135 -13.42 -0.48 1.20
N SER A 136 -13.89 0.50 0.41
CA SER A 136 -13.35 0.75 -0.94
C SER A 136 -11.90 1.26 -0.90
N SER A 137 -11.54 2.06 0.11
CA SER A 137 -10.16 2.51 0.31
C SER A 137 -9.19 1.35 0.60
N GLY A 138 -9.64 0.35 1.38
CA GLY A 138 -8.83 -0.82 1.69
C GLY A 138 -8.67 -1.74 0.47
N LEU A 139 -9.76 -1.97 -0.28
CA LEU A 139 -9.78 -2.85 -1.43
C LEU A 139 -8.93 -2.31 -2.59
N THR A 140 -9.02 -1.01 -2.90
CA THR A 140 -8.21 -0.37 -3.96
C THR A 140 -6.71 -0.45 -3.70
N VAL A 141 -6.28 -0.18 -2.47
CA VAL A 141 -4.88 -0.30 -2.05
C VAL A 141 -4.41 -1.76 -2.06
N GLY A 142 -5.23 -2.68 -1.55
CA GLY A 142 -4.94 -4.11 -1.56
C GLY A 142 -4.76 -4.68 -2.98
N MET A 143 -5.68 -4.37 -3.89
CA MET A 143 -5.60 -4.79 -5.30
C MET A 143 -4.38 -4.20 -6.03
N SER A 144 -4.09 -2.91 -5.81
CA SER A 144 -2.94 -2.23 -6.43
C SER A 144 -1.60 -2.79 -5.96
N SER A 145 -1.47 -3.06 -4.66
CA SER A 145 -0.26 -3.65 -4.08
C SER A 145 -0.06 -5.11 -4.49
N LEU A 146 -1.14 -5.88 -4.64
CA LEU A 146 -1.08 -7.22 -5.22
C LEU A 146 -0.55 -7.18 -6.66
N ALA A 147 -1.15 -6.34 -7.52
CA ALA A 147 -0.72 -6.20 -8.91
C ALA A 147 0.73 -5.73 -9.04
N ALA A 148 1.15 -4.77 -8.19
CA ALA A 148 2.55 -4.32 -8.15
C ALA A 148 3.50 -5.44 -7.68
N GLY A 149 3.12 -6.22 -6.67
CA GLY A 149 3.92 -7.35 -6.18
C GLY A 149 4.12 -8.45 -7.22
N LEU A 150 3.06 -8.76 -8.00
CA LEU A 150 3.13 -9.69 -9.14
C LEU A 150 4.01 -9.17 -10.29
N ALA A 151 4.09 -7.85 -10.48
CA ALA A 151 4.90 -7.25 -11.54
C ALA A 151 6.39 -7.11 -11.16
N ILE A 152 6.71 -7.04 -9.86
CA ILE A 152 8.09 -6.94 -9.37
C ILE A 152 8.78 -8.31 -9.32
N GLY A 153 8.04 -9.36 -8.92
CA GLY A 153 8.55 -10.73 -8.81
C GLY A 153 8.61 -11.46 -10.14
#